data_AF-A0A9E3EL25-F1
#
_entry.id   AF-A0A9E3EL25-F1
#
_cell.length_a   1.000
_cell.length_b   1.000
_cell.length_c   1.000
_cell.angle_alpha   90.00
_cell.angle_beta   90.00
_cell.angle_gamma   90.00
#
_symmetry.space_group_name_H-M   'P 1'
#
loop_
_entity.id
_entity.type
_entity.pdbx_description
1 polymer ?
#
loop_
_entity_poly.entity_id
_entity_poly.type
_entity_poly.pdbx_seq_one_letter_code
_entity_poly.pdbx_strand_id
1 'polypeptide(L)'
;MRILLAALAGAIAMFVWTSIAHMVTPLGSTGFSQIPNESAVLAQMDSSIGAKPGLYFFPWVDPKDPQMMQKAEKLERANPRGLLMYHPKGSLDTDMTPMLIKEFVKEFVQALIAAWIVMMIATSFLMRAMIVTAIGLSDAIATNVSYWVWYGFPGDYTLAQIIVALVGAFVAGLAIAAVLPRRTA
;
A
#
# COMPACT_ATOMS: atom_id res chain seq x y z
N MET A 1 16.62 8.89 -22.81
CA MET A 1 17.62 8.50 -21.80
C MET A 1 17.46 9.22 -20.46
N ARG A 2 17.42 10.57 -20.41
CA ARG A 2 17.39 11.31 -19.12
C ARG A 2 16.19 10.99 -18.21
N ILE A 3 15.01 10.75 -18.79
CA ILE A 3 13.82 10.34 -18.02
C ILE A 3 14.03 8.96 -17.37
N LEU A 4 14.62 8.00 -18.09
CA LEU A 4 14.89 6.66 -17.55
C LEU A 4 15.90 6.70 -16.39
N LEU A 5 16.96 7.52 -16.52
CA LEU A 5 17.94 7.71 -15.44
C LEU A 5 17.30 8.40 -14.22
N ALA A 6 16.44 9.40 -14.44
CA ALA A 6 15.72 10.07 -13.36
C ALA A 6 14.73 9.12 -12.67
N ALA A 7 14.02 8.30 -13.46
CA ALA A 7 13.12 7.27 -12.95
C ALA A 7 13.87 6.24 -12.11
N LEU A 8 15.02 5.76 -12.59
CA LEU A 8 15.85 4.81 -11.86
C LEU A 8 16.36 5.40 -10.53
N ALA A 9 16.84 6.65 -10.55
CA ALA A 9 17.27 7.34 -9.33
C ALA A 9 16.11 7.54 -8.34
N GLY A 10 14.92 7.92 -8.83
CA GLY A 10 13.71 8.04 -8.04
C GLY A 10 13.28 6.72 -7.41
N ALA A 11 13.29 5.64 -8.20
CA ALA A 11 12.95 4.29 -7.75
C ALA A 11 13.91 3.80 -6.65
N ILE A 12 15.23 3.96 -6.85
CA ILE A 12 16.22 3.57 -5.84
C ILE A 12 16.01 4.36 -4.54
N ALA A 13 15.80 5.68 -4.64
CA ALA A 13 15.56 6.51 -3.46
C ALA A 13 14.28 6.09 -2.71
N MET A 14 13.20 5.81 -3.45
CA MET A 14 11.94 5.32 -2.89
C MET A 14 12.13 3.96 -2.22
N PHE A 15 12.75 3.00 -2.91
CA PHE A 15 12.98 1.64 -2.43
C PHE A 15 13.82 1.59 -1.16
N VAL A 16 14.87 2.40 -1.10
CA VAL A 16 15.70 2.51 0.10
C VAL A 16 14.88 3.07 1.27
N TRP A 17 14.09 4.12 1.03
CA TRP A 17 13.22 4.67 2.07
C TRP A 17 12.15 3.67 2.53
N THR A 18 11.42 3.03 1.61
CA THR A 18 10.37 2.08 1.95
C THR A 18 10.94 0.88 2.70
N SER A 19 12.14 0.41 2.34
CA SER A 19 12.88 -0.62 3.10
C SER A 19 13.19 -0.16 4.53
N ILE A 20 13.74 1.05 4.71
CA ILE A 20 14.03 1.60 6.04
C ILE A 20 12.76 1.74 6.86
N ALA A 21 11.69 2.27 6.27
CA ALA A 21 10.42 2.46 6.95
C ALA A 21 9.83 1.14 7.46
N HIS A 22 9.91 0.07 6.67
CA HIS A 22 9.39 -1.24 7.07
C HIS A 22 10.28 -1.98 8.07
N MET A 23 11.61 -1.89 7.93
CA MET A 23 12.53 -2.73 8.71
C MET A 23 13.08 -2.06 9.97
N VAL A 24 13.19 -0.73 9.96
CA VAL A 24 13.96 0.01 10.97
C VAL A 24 13.08 0.96 11.78
N THR A 25 11.88 1.29 11.30
CA THR A 25 10.98 2.21 12.00
C THR A 25 9.72 1.51 12.49
N PRO A 26 9.02 2.06 13.52
CA PRO A 26 7.72 1.54 13.94
C PRO A 26 6.65 1.56 12.84
N LEU A 27 6.81 2.39 11.80
CA LEU A 27 5.82 2.53 10.72
C LEU A 27 5.53 1.20 10.01
N GLY A 28 6.52 0.30 9.93
CA GLY A 28 6.35 -1.02 9.33
C GLY A 28 5.41 -1.96 10.11
N SER A 29 5.23 -1.72 11.42
CA SER A 29 4.43 -2.56 12.31
C SER A 29 3.23 -1.84 12.96
N THR A 30 3.09 -0.54 12.77
CA THR A 30 1.99 0.25 13.35
C THR A 30 0.63 -0.29 12.92
N GLY A 31 -0.28 -0.45 13.88
CA GLY A 31 -1.65 -0.92 13.67
C GLY A 31 -1.79 -2.43 13.42
N PHE A 32 -0.70 -3.20 13.38
CA PHE A 32 -0.77 -4.66 13.42
C PHE A 32 -0.98 -5.16 14.85
N SER A 33 -1.67 -6.28 14.99
CA SER A 33 -1.92 -6.94 16.28
C SER A 33 -1.79 -8.44 16.15
N GLN A 34 -1.23 -9.08 17.17
CA GLN A 34 -1.22 -10.54 17.26
C GLN A 34 -2.63 -11.05 17.58
N ILE A 35 -3.01 -12.17 16.95
CA ILE A 35 -4.29 -12.84 17.25
C ILE A 35 -4.23 -13.45 18.65
N PRO A 36 -5.14 -13.09 19.58
CA PRO A 36 -5.25 -13.78 20.86
C PRO A 36 -5.69 -15.22 20.67
N ASN A 37 -5.10 -16.16 21.42
CA ASN A 37 -5.38 -17.61 21.30
C ASN A 37 -5.17 -18.15 19.85
N GLU A 38 -4.10 -17.67 19.20
CA GLU A 38 -3.78 -17.91 17.79
C GLU A 38 -3.90 -19.38 17.37
N SER A 39 -3.36 -20.32 18.16
CA SER A 39 -3.39 -21.75 17.82
C SER A 39 -4.81 -22.29 17.60
N ALA A 40 -5.77 -21.88 18.43
CA ALA A 40 -7.15 -22.33 18.30
C ALA A 40 -7.84 -21.66 17.10
N VAL A 41 -7.57 -20.37 16.87
CA VAL A 41 -8.12 -19.61 15.74
C VAL A 41 -7.61 -20.19 14.42
N LEU A 42 -6.30 -20.42 14.28
CA LEU A 42 -5.70 -20.98 13.07
C LEU A 42 -6.21 -22.39 12.77
N ALA A 43 -6.40 -23.25 13.79
CA ALA A 43 -6.96 -24.58 13.60
C ALA A 43 -8.41 -24.54 13.07
N GLN A 44 -9.22 -23.59 13.55
CA GLN A 44 -10.58 -23.41 13.05
C GLN A 44 -10.61 -22.85 11.63
N MET A 45 -9.68 -21.93 11.29
CA MET A 45 -9.56 -21.39 9.94
C MET A 45 -9.18 -22.48 8.94
N ASP A 46 -8.18 -23.32 9.26
CA ASP A 46 -7.75 -24.43 8.40
C ASP A 46 -8.89 -25.44 8.18
N SER A 47 -9.60 -25.82 9.23
CA SER A 47 -10.72 -26.79 9.13
C SER A 47 -11.98 -26.21 8.47
N SER A 48 -12.22 -24.90 8.54
CA SER A 48 -13.46 -24.28 8.03
C SER A 48 -13.30 -23.62 6.65
N ILE A 49 -12.18 -22.95 6.39
CA ILE A 49 -11.88 -22.28 5.11
C ILE A 49 -11.14 -23.23 4.17
N GLY A 50 -10.27 -24.09 4.73
CA GLY A 50 -9.53 -25.09 3.98
C GLY A 50 -8.43 -24.49 3.10
N ALA A 51 -8.24 -25.09 1.91
CA ALA A 51 -7.14 -24.77 1.01
C ALA A 51 -7.41 -23.58 0.06
N LYS A 52 -8.52 -22.85 0.21
CA LYS A 52 -8.91 -21.79 -0.72
C LYS A 52 -8.31 -20.44 -0.30
N PRO A 53 -7.29 -19.90 -0.99
CA PRO A 53 -6.79 -18.55 -0.72
C PRO A 53 -7.80 -17.48 -1.16
N GLY A 54 -7.75 -16.29 -0.56
CA GLY A 54 -8.53 -15.15 -1.04
C GLY A 54 -8.73 -14.03 -0.02
N LEU A 55 -9.46 -13.00 -0.46
CA LEU A 55 -9.96 -11.92 0.39
C LEU A 55 -11.42 -12.23 0.74
N TYR A 56 -11.69 -12.46 2.01
CA TYR A 56 -13.01 -12.79 2.54
C TYR A 56 -13.59 -11.59 3.27
N PHE A 57 -14.82 -11.20 2.92
CA PHE A 57 -15.61 -10.23 3.69
C PHE A 57 -16.60 -11.01 4.56
N PHE A 58 -16.69 -10.66 5.84
CA PHE A 58 -17.60 -11.32 6.77
C PHE A 58 -18.30 -10.32 7.70
N PRO A 59 -19.54 -10.60 8.13
CA PRO A 59 -20.39 -11.68 7.62
C PRO A 59 -20.83 -11.40 6.17
N TRP A 60 -20.92 -12.45 5.34
CA TRP A 60 -21.33 -12.32 3.93
C TRP A 60 -22.83 -12.55 3.78
N VAL A 61 -23.48 -11.67 3.03
CA VAL A 61 -24.86 -11.86 2.55
C VAL A 61 -24.84 -11.78 1.04
N ASP A 62 -25.54 -12.67 0.36
CA ASP A 62 -25.63 -12.64 -1.10
C ASP A 62 -26.21 -11.27 -1.55
N PRO A 63 -25.50 -10.50 -2.38
CA PRO A 63 -25.99 -9.23 -2.90
C PRO A 63 -27.31 -9.34 -3.70
N LYS A 64 -27.68 -10.55 -4.15
CA LYS A 64 -28.93 -10.82 -4.86
C LYS A 64 -30.10 -11.13 -3.93
N ASP A 65 -29.88 -11.25 -2.63
CA ASP A 65 -30.94 -11.52 -1.66
C ASP A 65 -31.87 -10.29 -1.52
N PRO A 66 -33.18 -10.41 -1.75
CA PRO A 66 -34.13 -9.30 -1.60
C PRO A 66 -34.16 -8.69 -0.19
N GLN A 67 -33.72 -9.45 0.83
CA GLN A 67 -33.64 -9.01 2.23
C GLN A 67 -32.21 -8.71 2.67
N MET A 68 -31.28 -8.47 1.73
CA MET A 68 -29.85 -8.32 2.00
C MET A 68 -29.58 -7.32 3.14
N MET A 69 -30.18 -6.12 3.10
CA MET A 69 -29.92 -5.09 4.11
C MET A 69 -30.34 -5.53 5.53
N GLN A 70 -31.52 -6.14 5.67
CA GLN A 70 -32.03 -6.60 6.97
C GLN A 70 -31.21 -7.77 7.52
N LYS A 71 -30.80 -8.69 6.64
CA LYS A 71 -29.95 -9.83 7.02
C LYS A 71 -28.54 -9.38 7.40
N ALA A 72 -27.94 -8.46 6.63
CA ALA A 72 -26.64 -7.89 6.92
C ALA A 72 -26.63 -7.18 8.27
N GLU A 73 -27.61 -6.31 8.53
CA GLU A 73 -27.76 -5.62 9.82
C GLU A 73 -27.89 -6.61 10.99
N LYS A 74 -28.74 -7.63 10.84
CA LYS A 74 -28.90 -8.66 11.88
C LYS A 74 -27.61 -9.42 12.14
N LEU A 75 -26.88 -9.82 11.09
CA LEU A 75 -25.63 -10.57 11.22
C LEU A 75 -24.50 -9.72 11.79
N GLU A 76 -24.36 -8.47 11.36
CA GLU A 76 -23.33 -7.55 11.88
C GLU A 76 -23.55 -7.19 13.36
N ARG A 77 -24.80 -7.14 13.83
CA ARG A 77 -25.09 -6.96 15.26
C ARG A 77 -24.76 -8.19 16.10
N ALA A 78 -24.85 -9.39 15.51
CA ALA A 78 -24.70 -10.65 16.22
C ALA A 78 -23.29 -11.26 16.12
N ASN A 79 -22.47 -10.83 15.14
CA ASN A 79 -21.19 -11.44 14.82
C ASN A 79 -20.10 -10.39 14.60
N PRO A 80 -18.82 -10.76 14.78
CA PRO A 80 -17.71 -9.96 14.29
C PRO A 80 -17.82 -9.71 12.78
N ARG A 81 -17.31 -8.56 12.33
CA ARG A 81 -17.25 -8.19 10.92
C ARG A 81 -15.83 -7.78 10.52
N GLY A 82 -15.49 -7.91 9.24
CA GLY A 82 -14.23 -7.41 8.71
C GLY A 82 -13.82 -8.05 7.39
N LEU A 83 -12.54 -7.86 7.08
CA LEU A 83 -11.85 -8.50 5.98
C LEU A 83 -10.81 -9.49 6.50
N LEU A 84 -10.70 -10.63 5.82
CA LEU A 84 -9.67 -11.63 6.06
C LEU A 84 -8.93 -11.90 4.75
N MET A 85 -7.67 -11.47 4.68
CA MET A 85 -6.74 -11.92 3.65
C MET A 85 -6.20 -13.28 4.08
N TYR A 86 -6.67 -14.35 3.44
CA TYR A 86 -6.37 -15.72 3.82
C TYR A 86 -5.42 -16.39 2.84
N HIS A 87 -4.38 -16.98 3.43
CA HIS A 87 -3.35 -17.76 2.78
C HIS A 87 -3.32 -19.13 3.47
N PRO A 88 -3.61 -20.24 2.76
CA PRO A 88 -3.67 -21.56 3.37
C PRO A 88 -2.29 -21.99 3.88
N LYS A 89 -2.29 -22.92 4.83
CA LYS A 89 -1.06 -23.55 5.36
C LYS A 89 -0.07 -23.89 4.24
N GLY A 90 1.16 -23.43 4.39
CA GLY A 90 2.26 -23.72 3.47
C GLY A 90 2.26 -22.91 2.17
N SER A 91 1.41 -21.89 2.02
CA SER A 91 1.36 -21.07 0.80
C SER A 91 2.44 -19.99 0.71
N LEU A 92 3.30 -19.86 1.72
CA LEU A 92 4.31 -18.81 1.78
C LEU A 92 5.62 -19.32 1.16
N ASP A 93 6.10 -18.62 0.14
CA ASP A 93 7.44 -18.82 -0.39
C ASP A 93 8.44 -18.16 0.56
N THR A 94 9.40 -18.92 1.07
CA THR A 94 10.44 -18.38 1.96
C THR A 94 11.41 -17.45 1.22
N ASP A 95 11.41 -17.49 -0.12
CA ASP A 95 12.16 -16.55 -0.94
C ASP A 95 11.42 -15.22 -1.09
N MET A 96 11.96 -14.16 -0.48
CA MET A 96 11.42 -12.80 -0.59
C MET A 96 11.81 -12.10 -1.90
N THR A 97 12.76 -12.65 -2.67
CA THR A 97 13.30 -12.03 -3.89
C THR A 97 12.21 -11.62 -4.88
N PRO A 98 11.19 -12.45 -5.19
CA PRO A 98 10.13 -12.05 -6.10
C PRO A 98 9.30 -10.87 -5.60
N MET A 99 9.11 -10.74 -4.28
CA MET A 99 8.38 -9.61 -3.69
C MET A 99 9.18 -8.32 -3.83
N LEU A 100 10.47 -8.37 -3.54
CA LEU A 100 11.36 -7.20 -3.67
C LEU A 100 11.46 -6.72 -5.11
N ILE A 101 11.55 -7.63 -6.09
CA ILE A 101 11.55 -7.28 -7.51
C ILE A 101 10.22 -6.62 -7.91
N LYS A 102 9.08 -7.18 -7.50
CA LYS A 102 7.76 -6.59 -7.79
C LYS A 102 7.64 -5.19 -7.21
N GLU A 103 8.09 -5.01 -5.97
CA GLU A 103 8.06 -3.72 -5.29
C GLU A 103 8.92 -2.68 -6.03
N PHE A 104 10.17 -3.03 -6.35
CA PHE A 104 11.06 -2.14 -7.10
C PHE A 104 10.52 -1.81 -8.50
N VAL A 105 9.94 -2.77 -9.21
CA VAL A 105 9.32 -2.53 -10.52
C VAL A 105 8.14 -1.56 -10.40
N LYS A 106 7.29 -1.73 -9.38
CA LYS A 106 6.18 -0.82 -9.10
C LYS A 106 6.68 0.60 -8.83
N GLU A 107 7.69 0.76 -7.97
CA GLU A 107 8.27 2.07 -7.65
C GLU A 107 8.99 2.69 -8.86
N PHE A 108 9.64 1.89 -9.69
CA PHE A 108 10.22 2.34 -10.96
C PHE A 108 9.17 2.88 -11.92
N VAL A 109 8.03 2.21 -12.06
CA VAL A 109 6.91 2.70 -12.88
C VAL A 109 6.35 4.01 -12.30
N GLN A 110 6.17 4.11 -10.98
CA GLN A 110 5.75 5.36 -10.33
C GLN A 110 6.73 6.51 -10.60
N ALA A 111 8.03 6.27 -10.39
CA ALA A 111 9.09 7.25 -10.64
C ALA A 111 9.21 7.63 -12.12
N LEU A 112 8.95 6.69 -13.04
CA LEU A 112 8.95 6.93 -14.48
C LEU A 112 7.82 7.88 -14.90
N ILE A 113 6.61 7.63 -14.41
CA ILE A 113 5.44 8.50 -14.65
C ILE A 113 5.71 9.90 -14.08
N ALA A 114 6.21 9.98 -12.84
CA ALA A 114 6.55 11.24 -12.18
C ALA A 114 7.65 12.02 -12.95
N ALA A 115 8.73 11.36 -13.37
CA ALA A 115 9.80 11.99 -14.13
C ALA A 115 9.33 12.47 -15.51
N TRP A 116 8.42 11.74 -16.16
CA TRP A 116 7.79 12.16 -17.40
C TRP A 116 6.94 13.43 -17.20
N ILE A 117 6.07 13.45 -16.19
CA ILE A 117 5.24 14.63 -15.85
C ILE A 117 6.10 15.85 -15.55
N VAL A 118 7.08 15.69 -14.65
CA VAL A 118 7.96 16.78 -14.23
C VAL A 118 8.82 17.32 -15.37
N MET A 119 9.23 16.47 -16.32
CA MET A 119 10.00 16.91 -17.49
C MET A 119 9.21 17.91 -18.35
N MET A 120 7.88 17.80 -18.39
CA MET A 120 7.02 18.68 -19.19
C MET A 120 6.88 20.09 -18.59
N ILE A 121 7.35 20.32 -17.36
CA ILE A 121 7.14 21.56 -16.62
C ILE A 121 8.47 22.29 -16.40
N ALA A 122 8.58 23.52 -16.90
CA ALA A 122 9.68 24.43 -16.58
C ALA A 122 9.46 25.00 -15.17
N THR A 123 10.22 24.52 -14.19
CA THR A 123 10.05 24.90 -12.79
C THR A 123 11.30 24.60 -11.97
N SER A 124 11.35 25.15 -10.75
CA SER A 124 12.49 25.03 -9.84
C SER A 124 12.66 23.61 -9.31
N PHE A 125 13.89 23.27 -8.86
CA PHE A 125 14.20 21.97 -8.28
C PHE A 125 13.23 21.55 -7.17
N LEU A 126 12.95 22.45 -6.22
CA LEU A 126 12.05 22.17 -5.10
C LEU A 126 10.62 21.94 -5.60
N MET A 127 10.15 22.74 -6.56
CA MET A 127 8.80 22.57 -7.11
C MET A 127 8.64 21.23 -7.82
N ARG A 128 9.69 20.74 -8.50
CA ARG A 128 9.70 19.39 -9.09
C ARG A 128 9.49 18.31 -8.03
N ALA A 129 10.22 18.38 -6.92
CA ALA A 129 10.06 17.45 -5.81
C ALA A 129 8.65 17.53 -5.19
N MET A 130 8.12 18.75 -5.01
CA MET A 130 6.78 18.95 -4.46
C MET A 130 5.67 18.44 -5.39
N ILE A 131 5.83 18.54 -6.72
CA ILE A 131 4.89 17.95 -7.68
C ILE A 131 4.87 16.42 -7.53
N VAL A 132 6.04 15.77 -7.45
CA VAL A 132 6.10 14.30 -7.23
C VAL A 132 5.50 13.92 -5.88
N THR A 133 5.75 14.72 -4.85
CA THR A 133 5.18 14.53 -3.51
C THR A 133 3.65 14.64 -3.54
N ALA A 134 3.10 15.61 -4.26
CA ALA A 134 1.65 15.78 -4.40
C ALA A 134 1.01 14.61 -5.17
N ILE A 135 1.68 14.07 -6.18
CA ILE A 135 1.25 12.85 -6.88
C ILE A 135 1.20 11.67 -5.90
N GLY A 136 2.25 11.48 -5.10
CA GLY A 136 2.30 10.42 -4.09
C GLY A 136 1.24 10.59 -2.99
N LEU A 137 0.99 11.83 -2.54
CA LEU A 137 -0.07 12.12 -1.57
C LEU A 137 -1.45 11.78 -2.14
N SER A 138 -1.70 12.13 -3.40
CA SER A 138 -2.95 11.81 -4.10
C SER A 138 -3.17 10.30 -4.15
N ASP A 139 -2.14 9.52 -4.51
CA ASP A 139 -2.16 8.05 -4.51
C ASP A 139 -2.41 7.47 -3.11
N ALA A 140 -1.69 7.98 -2.10
CA ALA A 140 -1.81 7.53 -0.72
C ALA A 140 -3.21 7.77 -0.14
N ILE A 141 -3.84 8.92 -0.47
CA ILE A 141 -5.21 9.22 -0.06
C ILE A 141 -6.19 8.31 -0.80
N ALA A 142 -6.07 8.19 -2.12
CA ALA A 142 -6.99 7.40 -2.94
C ALA A 142 -7.10 5.94 -2.47
N THR A 143 -6.00 5.39 -1.94
CA THR A 143 -5.92 4.01 -1.44
C THR A 143 -6.23 3.92 0.06
N ASN A 144 -5.38 4.50 0.91
CA ASN A 144 -5.42 4.25 2.36
C ASN A 144 -6.64 4.87 3.05
N VAL A 145 -7.10 6.05 2.60
CA VAL A 145 -8.31 6.67 3.15
C VAL A 145 -9.54 5.89 2.71
N SER A 146 -9.57 5.42 1.46
CA SER A 146 -10.65 4.54 0.99
C SER A 146 -10.72 3.26 1.83
N TYR A 147 -9.58 2.63 2.15
CA TYR A 147 -9.57 1.43 2.97
C TYR A 147 -9.97 1.68 4.43
N TRP A 148 -9.60 2.83 4.98
CA TRP A 148 -10.08 3.24 6.29
C TRP A 148 -11.60 3.43 6.31
N VAL A 149 -12.15 4.15 5.33
CA VAL A 149 -13.57 4.49 5.23
C VAL A 149 -14.44 3.27 4.93
N TRP A 150 -14.05 2.46 3.95
CA TRP A 150 -14.90 1.37 3.44
C TRP A 150 -14.67 0.04 4.15
N TYR A 151 -13.45 -0.22 4.63
CA TYR A 151 -13.06 -1.52 5.14
C TYR A 151 -12.63 -1.51 6.61
N GLY A 152 -12.59 -0.33 7.24
CA GLY A 152 -12.32 -0.20 8.68
C GLY A 152 -10.87 -0.50 9.07
N PHE A 153 -9.90 -0.24 8.17
CA PHE A 153 -8.48 -0.31 8.52
C PHE A 153 -8.16 0.58 9.74
N PRO A 154 -7.26 0.18 10.66
CA PRO A 154 -6.92 1.00 11.81
C PRO A 154 -6.40 2.39 11.42
N GLY A 155 -6.82 3.45 12.12
CA GLY A 155 -6.46 4.82 11.77
C GLY A 155 -4.95 5.11 11.89
N ASP A 156 -4.29 4.46 12.85
CA ASP A 156 -2.84 4.51 13.04
C ASP A 156 -2.09 3.78 11.92
N TYR A 157 -2.56 2.60 11.48
CA TYR A 157 -2.07 1.91 10.29
C TYR A 157 -2.19 2.81 9.06
N THR A 158 -3.40 3.35 8.81
CA THR A 158 -3.67 4.23 7.67
C THR A 158 -2.75 5.44 7.67
N LEU A 159 -2.57 6.10 8.81
CA LEU A 159 -1.67 7.24 8.93
C LEU A 159 -0.21 6.85 8.67
N ALA A 160 0.24 5.71 9.23
CA ALA A 160 1.59 5.22 9.01
C ALA A 160 1.86 4.96 7.51
N GLN A 161 0.96 4.28 6.81
CA GLN A 161 1.09 4.02 5.38
C GLN A 161 1.09 5.30 4.53
N ILE A 162 0.26 6.29 4.89
CA ILE A 162 0.28 7.60 4.21
C ILE A 162 1.63 8.30 4.43
N ILE A 163 2.20 8.26 5.64
CA ILE A 163 3.52 8.85 5.93
C ILE A 163 4.61 8.16 5.11
N VAL A 164 4.62 6.82 5.07
CA VAL A 164 5.59 6.04 4.28
C VAL A 164 5.53 6.44 2.81
N ALA A 165 4.32 6.49 2.23
CA ALA A 165 4.12 6.88 0.84
C ALA A 165 4.54 8.34 0.56
N LEU A 166 4.19 9.27 1.46
CA LEU A 166 4.48 10.69 1.31
C LEU A 166 5.98 10.97 1.33
N VAL A 167 6.71 10.40 2.29
CA VAL A 167 8.16 10.56 2.38
C VAL A 167 8.85 9.86 1.21
N GLY A 168 8.36 8.68 0.80
CA GLY A 168 8.85 7.95 -0.37
C GLY A 168 8.74 8.77 -1.66
N ALA A 169 7.58 9.40 -1.89
CA ALA A 169 7.36 10.28 -3.02
C ALA A 169 8.24 11.54 -2.96
N PHE A 170 8.44 12.11 -1.77
CA PHE A 170 9.31 13.27 -1.58
C PHE A 170 10.77 12.96 -1.92
N VAL A 171 11.34 11.88 -1.38
CA VAL A 171 12.74 11.50 -1.67
C VAL A 171 12.94 11.09 -3.13
N ALA A 172 11.95 10.41 -3.73
CA ALA A 172 11.95 10.12 -5.16
C ALA A 172 11.91 11.41 -5.99
N GLY A 173 11.08 12.38 -5.59
CA GLY A 173 11.00 13.70 -6.21
C GLY A 173 12.32 14.45 -6.18
N LEU A 174 13.05 14.43 -5.06
CA LEU A 174 14.39 15.01 -4.95
C LEU A 174 15.38 14.35 -5.91
N ALA A 175 15.40 13.01 -5.96
CA ALA A 175 16.29 12.25 -6.84
C ALA A 175 15.98 12.50 -8.33
N ILE A 176 14.70 12.49 -8.70
CA ILE A 176 14.24 12.82 -10.07
C ILE A 176 14.66 14.24 -10.44
N ALA A 177 14.41 15.22 -9.56
CA ALA A 177 14.74 16.62 -9.81
C ALA A 177 16.25 16.85 -9.96
N ALA A 178 17.08 16.06 -9.28
CA ALA A 178 18.54 16.16 -9.35
C ALA A 178 19.11 15.64 -10.69
N VAL A 179 18.51 14.60 -11.25
CA VAL A 179 18.97 13.98 -12.51
C VAL A 179 18.42 14.70 -13.74
N LEU A 180 17.19 15.24 -13.64
CA LEU A 180 16.59 15.96 -14.75
C LEU A 180 17.31 17.30 -15.02
N PRO A 181 17.49 17.68 -16.29
CA PRO A 181 18.11 18.95 -16.61
C PRO A 181 17.27 20.12 -16.13
N ARG A 182 17.95 21.20 -15.71
CA ARG A 182 17.30 22.48 -15.42
C ARG A 182 16.66 23.00 -16.70
N ARG A 183 15.34 23.11 -16.70
CA ARG A 183 14.59 23.95 -17.64
C ARG A 183 14.27 25.23 -16.90
N THR A 184 15.05 26.27 -17.14
CA THR A 184 14.70 27.62 -16.70
C THR A 184 13.48 28.06 -17.51
N ALA A 185 12.47 28.61 -16.83
CA ALA A 185 11.41 29.35 -17.48
C ALA A 185 11.98 30.65 -18.07
#